data_AF-A0A8S2SJV5-F1
#
_entry.id   AF-A0A8S2SJV5-F1
#
_cell.length_a   1.000
_cell.length_b   1.000
_cell.length_c   1.000
_cell.angle_alpha   90.00
_cell.angle_beta   90.00
_cell.angle_gamma   90.00
#
_symmetry.space_group_name_H-M   'P 1'
#
loop_
_entity.id
_entity.type
_entity.pdbx_description
1 polymer ?
#
loop_
_entity_poly.entity_id
_entity_poly.type
_entity_poly.pdbx_seq_one_letter_code
_entity_poly.pdbx_strand_id
1 'polypeptide(L)'
;MFSTTDIWLIRFLVINGLALYATWLLIAANLNLAIWIKPKLSLRIEGWATTICLTIVLLGVISYWVLENFVFYCSMAYTWSPWLVLYVALAGIIAKHHTLLKEGSRNQIYVLIILILTTVFFIVKIVLFVVRYTKSEIPTGSHPAWDL
;
A
#
# COMPACT_ATOMS: atom_id res chain seq x y z
N MET A 1 -24.77 20.29 13.29
CA MET A 1 -23.49 20.03 13.99
C MET A 1 -23.28 18.53 13.93
N PHE A 2 -22.30 18.05 13.16
CA PHE A 2 -22.03 16.61 13.08
C PHE A 2 -21.52 16.12 14.45
N SER A 3 -21.96 14.94 14.87
CA SER A 3 -21.46 14.33 16.10
C SER A 3 -19.98 13.99 15.92
N THR A 4 -19.18 14.09 16.99
CA THR A 4 -17.78 13.63 16.99
C THR A 4 -17.66 12.18 16.51
N THR A 5 -18.69 11.38 16.74
CA THR A 5 -18.83 9.99 16.25
C THR A 5 -18.89 9.93 14.72
N ASP A 6 -19.62 10.83 14.07
CA ASP A 6 -19.78 10.84 12.60
C ASP A 6 -18.44 11.17 11.91
N ILE A 7 -17.68 12.10 12.49
CA ILE A 7 -16.36 12.49 11.99
C ILE A 7 -15.38 11.32 12.07
N TRP A 8 -15.39 10.60 13.20
CA TRP A 8 -14.59 9.38 13.37
C TRP A 8 -15.02 8.27 12.42
N LEU A 9 -16.33 8.08 12.23
CA LEU A 9 -16.86 7.06 11.34
C LEU A 9 -16.46 7.33 9.88
N ILE A 10 -16.54 8.58 9.43
CA ILE A 10 -16.11 8.97 8.07
C ILE A 10 -14.61 8.73 7.90
N ARG A 11 -13.77 9.14 8.87
CA ARG A 11 -12.32 8.93 8.80
C ARG A 11 -11.95 7.45 8.81
N PHE A 12 -12.55 6.67 9.69
CA PHE A 12 -12.18 5.26 9.85
C PHE A 12 -12.80 4.37 8.79
N LEU A 13 -14.02 4.63 8.35
CA LEU A 13 -14.75 3.78 7.41
C LEU A 13 -14.54 4.23 5.95
N VAL A 14 -14.79 5.50 5.65
CA VAL A 14 -14.82 5.98 4.26
C VAL A 14 -13.40 6.13 3.72
N ILE A 15 -12.51 6.79 4.45
CA ILE A 15 -11.14 7.03 3.97
C ILE A 15 -10.34 5.72 3.90
N ASN A 16 -10.43 4.85 4.90
CA ASN A 16 -9.80 3.52 4.83
C ASN A 16 -10.45 2.62 3.77
N GLY A 17 -11.78 2.66 3.63
CA GLY A 17 -12.49 1.90 2.61
C GLY A 17 -12.08 2.31 1.20
N LEU A 18 -11.97 3.60 0.95
CA LEU A 18 -11.54 4.14 -0.34
C LEU A 18 -10.07 3.79 -0.64
N ALA A 19 -9.19 3.87 0.37
CA ALA A 19 -7.79 3.48 0.23
C ALA A 19 -7.62 1.98 -0.04
N LEU A 20 -8.42 1.14 0.62
CA LEU A 20 -8.47 -0.30 0.35
C LEU A 20 -8.94 -0.56 -1.09
N TYR A 21 -10.03 0.09 -1.51
CA TYR A 21 -10.60 -0.08 -2.84
C TYR A 21 -9.63 0.36 -3.94
N ALA A 22 -8.95 1.50 -3.76
CA ALA A 22 -7.93 1.97 -4.69
C ALA A 22 -6.75 0.97 -4.81
N THR A 23 -6.31 0.41 -3.68
CA THR A 23 -5.23 -0.60 -3.68
C THR A 23 -5.66 -1.88 -4.39
N TRP A 24 -6.91 -2.32 -4.17
CA TRP A 24 -7.48 -3.49 -4.83
C TRP A 24 -7.59 -3.30 -6.35
N LEU A 25 -8.07 -2.12 -6.78
CA LEU A 25 -8.12 -1.77 -8.20
C LEU A 25 -6.73 -1.76 -8.85
N LEU A 26 -5.71 -1.23 -8.15
CA LEU A 26 -4.34 -1.24 -8.65
C LEU A 26 -3.84 -2.68 -8.87
N ILE A 27 -4.11 -3.60 -7.93
CA ILE A 27 -3.75 -5.02 -8.06
C ILE A 27 -4.48 -5.66 -9.25
N ALA A 28 -5.79 -5.46 -9.36
CA ALA A 28 -6.59 -6.01 -10.46
C ALA A 28 -6.13 -5.46 -11.83
N ALA A 29 -5.87 -4.16 -11.93
CA ALA A 29 -5.35 -3.53 -13.13
C ALA A 29 -3.98 -4.11 -13.51
N ASN A 30 -3.10 -4.32 -12.53
CA ASN A 30 -1.78 -4.88 -12.78
C ASN A 30 -1.83 -6.35 -13.22
N LEU A 31 -2.77 -7.14 -12.69
CA LEU A 31 -3.00 -8.51 -13.14
C LEU A 31 -3.50 -8.56 -14.60
N ASN A 32 -4.47 -7.70 -14.93
CA ASN A 32 -4.98 -7.57 -16.30
C ASN A 32 -3.90 -7.07 -17.27
N LEU A 33 -3.07 -6.12 -16.83
CA LEU A 33 -1.92 -5.64 -17.58
C LEU A 33 -0.90 -6.76 -17.84
N ALA A 34 -0.60 -7.59 -16.84
CA ALA A 34 0.29 -8.73 -17.00
C ALA A 34 -0.20 -9.71 -18.06
N ILE A 35 -1.50 -10.01 -18.08
CA ILE A 35 -2.13 -10.88 -19.09
C ILE A 35 -1.96 -10.28 -20.49
N TRP A 36 -2.13 -8.97 -20.64
CA TRP A 36 -2.01 -8.28 -21.93
C TRP A 36 -0.56 -8.17 -22.42
N ILE A 37 0.41 -7.93 -21.53
CA ILE A 37 1.83 -7.78 -21.88
C ILE A 37 2.49 -9.13 -22.19
N LYS A 38 2.13 -10.21 -21.46
CA LYS A 38 2.73 -11.54 -21.59
C LYS A 38 2.90 -12.02 -23.04
N PRO A 39 1.87 -12.07 -23.89
CA PRO A 39 2.01 -12.59 -25.26
C PRO A 39 2.87 -11.70 -26.18
N LYS A 40 2.98 -10.39 -25.88
CA LYS A 40 3.79 -9.45 -26.66
C LYS A 40 5.27 -9.54 -26.31
N LEU A 41 5.58 -9.80 -25.04
CA LEU A 41 6.94 -9.88 -24.52
C LEU A 41 7.52 -11.29 -24.53
N SER A 42 6.68 -12.33 -24.48
CA SER A 42 7.11 -13.74 -24.57
C SER A 42 7.80 -14.06 -25.89
N LEU A 43 7.50 -13.32 -26.96
CA LEU A 43 8.16 -13.46 -28.27
C LEU A 43 9.55 -12.81 -28.34
N ARG A 44 9.93 -12.02 -27.31
CA ARG A 44 11.14 -11.18 -27.37
C ARG A 44 12.10 -11.43 -26.22
N ILE A 45 11.63 -11.46 -24.97
CA ILE A 45 12.47 -11.70 -23.78
C ILE A 45 11.63 -12.21 -22.60
N GLU A 46 11.92 -13.41 -22.09
CA GLU A 46 11.20 -13.99 -20.95
C GLU A 46 11.37 -13.18 -19.65
N GLY A 47 10.28 -13.04 -18.88
CA GLY A 47 10.30 -12.48 -17.52
C GLY A 47 10.13 -10.97 -17.39
N TRP A 48 10.25 -10.19 -18.46
CA TRP A 48 10.15 -8.71 -18.40
C TRP A 48 8.75 -8.19 -18.07
N ALA A 49 7.71 -8.91 -18.49
CA ALA A 49 6.31 -8.54 -18.21
C ALA A 49 6.06 -8.50 -16.70
N THR A 50 6.58 -9.49 -15.98
CA THR A 50 6.50 -9.56 -14.52
C THR A 50 7.30 -8.46 -13.85
N THR A 51 8.51 -8.16 -14.35
CA THR A 51 9.32 -7.05 -13.82
C THR A 51 8.60 -5.70 -13.95
N ILE A 52 7.99 -5.42 -15.10
CA ILE A 52 7.21 -4.18 -15.32
C ILE A 52 6.05 -4.08 -14.33
N CYS A 53 5.29 -5.16 -14.15
CA CYS A 53 4.18 -5.21 -13.21
C CYS A 53 4.64 -4.99 -11.75
N LEU A 54 5.79 -5.56 -11.37
CA LEU A 54 6.38 -5.37 -10.04
C LEU A 54 6.85 -3.93 -9.83
N THR A 55 7.45 -3.30 -10.83
CA THR A 55 7.87 -1.89 -10.76
C THR A 55 6.67 -0.95 -10.59
N ILE A 56 5.55 -1.21 -11.27
CA ILE A 56 4.33 -0.41 -11.13
C ILE A 56 3.80 -0.48 -9.69
N VAL A 57 3.79 -1.68 -9.09
CA VAL A 57 3.38 -1.86 -7.68
C VAL A 57 4.33 -1.14 -6.74
N LEU A 58 5.64 -1.26 -6.97
CA LEU A 58 6.64 -0.57 -6.17
C LEU A 58 6.44 0.96 -6.18
N LEU A 59 6.24 1.54 -7.37
CA LEU A 59 5.94 2.96 -7.51
C LEU A 59 4.66 3.34 -6.78
N GLY A 60 3.60 2.53 -6.91
CA GLY A 60 2.35 2.75 -6.18
C GLY A 60 2.54 2.78 -4.67
N VAL A 61 3.33 1.86 -4.10
CA VAL A 61 3.64 1.80 -2.66
C VAL A 61 4.41 3.04 -2.21
N ILE A 62 5.43 3.46 -2.98
CA ILE A 62 6.23 4.65 -2.68
C ILE A 62 5.35 5.90 -2.74
N SER A 63 4.57 6.08 -3.80
CA SER A 63 3.64 7.21 -3.94
C SER A 63 2.64 7.26 -2.80
N TYR A 64 2.07 6.11 -2.41
CA TYR A 64 1.17 6.02 -1.27
C TYR A 64 1.85 6.44 0.04
N TRP A 65 3.07 5.94 0.30
CA TRP A 65 3.84 6.32 1.49
C TRP A 65 4.14 7.82 1.53
N VAL A 66 4.50 8.43 0.40
CA VAL A 66 4.75 9.88 0.32
C VAL A 66 3.47 10.68 0.58
N LEU A 67 2.35 10.29 -0.05
CA LEU A 67 1.05 10.95 0.14
C LEU A 67 0.61 10.88 1.60
N GLU A 68 0.79 9.74 2.24
CA GLU A 68 0.43 9.51 3.64
C GLU A 68 1.29 10.31 4.62
N ASN A 69 2.60 10.40 4.39
CA ASN A 69 3.53 11.01 5.36
C ASN A 69 3.70 12.52 5.19
N PHE A 70 3.62 13.05 3.97
CA PHE A 70 3.87 14.46 3.66
C PHE A 70 2.61 15.25 3.33
N VAL A 71 1.73 14.72 2.47
CA VAL A 71 0.61 15.49 1.90
C VAL A 71 -0.63 15.44 2.80
N PHE A 72 -1.00 14.25 3.26
CA PHE A 72 -2.24 14.02 3.99
C PHE A 72 -2.01 13.55 5.43
N TYR A 73 -0.93 14.01 6.07
CA TYR A 73 -0.53 13.52 7.39
C TYR A 73 -1.62 13.64 8.47
N CYS A 74 -2.45 14.70 8.45
CA CYS A 74 -3.56 14.88 9.41
C CYS A 74 -4.75 13.95 9.16
N SER A 75 -5.06 13.64 7.89
CA SER A 75 -6.26 12.88 7.51
C SER A 75 -5.99 11.39 7.32
N MET A 76 -4.77 11.02 6.92
CA MET A 76 -4.37 9.64 6.62
C MET A 76 -3.55 8.97 7.72
N ALA A 77 -3.23 9.66 8.83
CA ALA A 77 -2.55 9.03 9.98
C ALA A 77 -3.30 7.77 10.50
N TYR A 78 -4.62 7.73 10.32
CA TYR A 78 -5.49 6.63 10.75
C TYR A 78 -5.77 5.59 9.64
N THR A 79 -5.12 5.68 8.49
CA THR A 79 -5.41 4.80 7.35
C THR A 79 -4.51 3.57 7.37
N TRP A 80 -4.94 2.44 7.93
CA TRP A 80 -4.11 1.23 8.03
C TRP A 80 -4.41 0.19 6.95
N SER A 81 -5.55 0.31 6.27
CA SER A 81 -6.07 -0.70 5.34
C SER A 81 -5.17 -1.05 4.15
N PRO A 82 -4.37 -0.14 3.55
CA PRO A 82 -3.58 -0.48 2.35
C PRO A 82 -2.40 -1.40 2.68
N TRP A 83 -1.88 -1.30 3.91
CA TRP A 83 -0.84 -2.19 4.41
C TRP A 83 -1.35 -3.63 4.54
N LEU A 84 -2.61 -3.80 4.97
CA LEU A 84 -3.25 -5.12 5.05
C LEU A 84 -3.40 -5.74 3.65
N VAL A 85 -3.81 -4.95 2.66
CA VAL A 85 -3.92 -5.41 1.26
C VAL A 85 -2.55 -5.82 0.71
N LEU A 86 -1.49 -5.07 1.03
CA LEU A 86 -0.13 -5.46 0.65
C LEU A 86 0.26 -6.80 1.28
N TYR A 87 0.01 -7.02 2.57
CA TYR A 87 0.25 -8.32 3.21
C TYR A 87 -0.51 -9.46 2.54
N VAL A 88 -1.78 -9.27 2.18
CA VAL A 88 -2.59 -10.28 1.48
C VAL A 88 -2.05 -10.55 0.07
N ALA A 89 -1.67 -9.51 -0.68
CA ALA A 89 -1.11 -9.65 -2.02
C ALA A 89 0.24 -10.40 -1.98
N LEU A 90 1.09 -10.06 -1.03
CA LEU A 90 2.39 -10.70 -0.81
C LEU A 90 2.24 -12.15 -0.33
N ALA A 91 1.31 -12.42 0.59
CA ALA A 91 0.96 -13.78 1.00
C ALA A 91 0.44 -14.61 -0.18
N GLY A 92 -0.38 -14.02 -1.05
CA GLY A 92 -0.86 -14.65 -2.28
C GLY A 92 0.26 -15.00 -3.26
N ILE A 93 1.29 -14.15 -3.39
CA ILE A 93 2.46 -14.42 -4.23
C ILE A 93 3.27 -15.59 -3.65
N ILE A 94 3.55 -15.60 -2.34
CA ILE A 94 4.28 -16.68 -1.67
C ILE A 94 3.50 -18.00 -1.80
N ALA A 95 2.19 -17.98 -1.55
CA ALA A 95 1.31 -19.14 -1.63
C ALA A 95 1.29 -19.77 -3.04
N LYS A 96 1.33 -18.96 -4.10
CA LYS A 96 1.41 -19.46 -5.48
C LYS A 96 2.81 -19.90 -5.92
N HIS A 97 3.86 -19.43 -5.25
CA HIS A 97 5.25 -19.63 -5.66
C HIS A 97 6.03 -20.62 -4.76
N HIS A 98 5.37 -21.41 -3.90
CA HIS A 98 6.04 -22.41 -3.05
C HIS A 98 6.90 -23.43 -3.82
N THR A 99 6.61 -23.72 -5.09
CA THR A 99 7.41 -24.60 -5.95
C THR A 99 8.60 -23.91 -6.65
N LEU A 100 8.63 -22.57 -6.68
CA LEU A 100 9.64 -21.78 -7.41
C LEU A 100 10.85 -21.38 -6.54
N LEU A 101 10.82 -21.68 -5.23
CA LEU A 101 11.98 -21.61 -4.33
C LEU A 101 13.20 -22.41 -4.84
N LYS A 102 13.01 -23.34 -5.77
CA LYS A 102 14.07 -24.15 -6.37
C LYS A 102 14.83 -23.50 -7.53
N GLU A 103 14.28 -22.49 -8.21
CA GLU A 103 14.83 -22.04 -9.51
C GLU A 103 15.45 -20.64 -9.53
N GLY A 104 15.44 -19.89 -8.42
CA GLY A 104 16.24 -18.66 -8.29
C GLY A 104 15.98 -17.60 -9.37
N SER A 105 14.73 -17.48 -9.86
CA SER A 105 14.42 -16.56 -10.96
C SER A 105 14.54 -15.08 -10.51
N ARG A 106 15.05 -14.21 -11.39
CA ARG A 106 15.23 -12.76 -11.17
C ARG A 106 13.97 -12.04 -10.64
N ASN A 107 12.79 -12.53 -11.02
CA ASN A 107 11.51 -11.96 -10.60
C ASN A 107 11.21 -12.22 -9.12
N GLN A 108 11.72 -13.32 -8.56
CA GLN A 108 11.54 -13.64 -7.14
C GLN A 108 12.35 -12.71 -6.24
N ILE A 109 13.57 -12.35 -6.64
CA ILE A 109 14.40 -11.37 -5.92
C ILE A 109 13.66 -10.03 -5.84
N TYR A 110 13.00 -9.62 -6.93
CA TYR A 110 12.18 -8.40 -6.93
C TYR A 110 11.01 -8.46 -5.94
N VAL A 111 10.28 -9.58 -5.89
CA VAL A 111 9.18 -9.76 -4.93
C VAL A 111 9.70 -9.68 -3.50
N LEU A 112 10.83 -10.32 -3.19
CA LEU A 112 11.46 -10.28 -1.87
C LEU A 112 11.89 -8.85 -1.48
N ILE A 113 12.50 -8.11 -2.41
CA ILE A 113 12.88 -6.71 -2.17
C ILE A 113 11.64 -5.86 -1.86
N ILE A 114 10.56 -6.01 -2.64
CA ILE A 114 9.31 -5.29 -2.41
C ILE A 114 8.70 -5.67 -1.06
N LEU A 115 8.77 -6.94 -0.66
CA LEU A 115 8.32 -7.40 0.65
C LEU A 115 9.09 -6.70 1.78
N ILE A 116 10.42 -6.74 1.74
CA ILE A 116 11.28 -6.13 2.76
C ILE A 116 11.02 -4.62 2.83
N LEU A 117 10.94 -3.95 1.68
CA LEU A 117 10.68 -2.51 1.61
C LEU A 117 9.31 -2.16 2.21
N THR A 118 8.28 -2.95 1.90
CA THR A 118 6.93 -2.78 2.43
C THR A 118 6.91 -2.97 3.95
N THR A 119 7.61 -3.99 4.47
CA THR A 119 7.74 -4.20 5.92
C THR A 119 8.45 -3.02 6.59
N VAL A 120 9.55 -2.53 6.01
CA VAL A 120 10.28 -1.36 6.56
C VAL A 120 9.38 -0.13 6.59
N PHE A 121 8.66 0.17 5.51
CA PHE A 121 7.76 1.32 5.49
C PHE A 121 6.60 1.19 6.49
N PHE A 122 6.10 -0.02 6.71
CA PHE A 122 5.09 -0.29 7.73
C PHE A 122 5.63 -0.03 9.15
N ILE A 123 6.84 -0.49 9.45
CA ILE A 123 7.50 -0.23 10.75
C ILE A 123 7.72 1.28 10.95
N VAL A 124 8.27 1.96 9.93
CA VAL A 124 8.48 3.42 9.97
C VAL A 124 7.16 4.14 10.24
N LYS A 125 6.07 3.71 9.60
CA LYS A 125 4.74 4.26 9.86
C LYS A 125 4.31 4.08 11.31
N ILE A 126 4.47 2.89 11.90
CA ILE A 126 4.13 2.65 13.31
C ILE A 126 4.91 3.61 14.20
N VAL A 127 6.22 3.74 13.97
CA VAL A 127 7.08 4.64 14.75
C VAL A 127 6.62 6.09 14.60
N LEU A 128 6.37 6.57 13.38
CA LEU A 128 5.89 7.93 13.13
C LEU A 128 4.51 8.18 13.75
N PHE A 129 3.60 7.20 13.68
CA PHE A 129 2.30 7.28 14.31
C PHE A 129 2.43 7.41 15.83
N VAL A 130 3.22 6.55 16.48
CA VAL A 130 3.45 6.60 17.93
C VAL A 130 4.11 7.91 18.36
N VAL A 131 5.13 8.37 17.64
CA VAL A 131 5.82 9.64 17.96
C VAL A 131 4.87 10.83 17.81
N ARG A 132 4.12 10.93 16.70
CA ARG A 132 3.19 12.04 16.44
C ARG A 132 1.98 12.02 17.38
N TYR A 133 1.51 10.82 17.74
CA TYR A 133 0.46 10.64 18.73
C TYR A 133 0.91 11.13 20.11
N THR A 134 2.13 10.75 20.52
CA THR A 134 2.70 11.18 21.82
C THR A 134 2.95 12.69 21.85
N LYS A 135 3.27 13.31 20.71
CA LYS A 135 3.46 14.76 20.59
C LYS A 135 2.15 15.55 20.46
N SER A 136 0.99 14.90 20.43
CA SER A 136 -0.32 15.55 20.23
C SER A 136 -0.42 16.41 18.96
N GLU A 137 0.46 16.18 17.98
CA GLU A 137 0.43 16.86 16.67
C GLU A 137 -0.77 16.41 15.83
N ILE A 138 -1.42 15.31 16.23
CA ILE A 138 -2.61 14.77 15.59
C ILE A 138 -3.84 15.38 16.28
N PRO A 139 -4.69 16.15 15.56
CA PRO A 139 -5.91 16.70 16.14
C PRO A 139 -6.86 15.58 16.54
N THR A 140 -6.86 15.23 17.82
CA THR A 140 -7.98 14.57 18.48
C THR A 140 -9.12 15.56 18.45
N GLY A 141 -10.26 15.22 17.84
CA GLY A 141 -11.38 16.14 17.56
C GLY A 141 -12.08 16.79 18.76
N SER A 142 -11.39 17.00 19.88
CA SER A 142 -11.81 17.75 21.06
C SER A 142 -11.60 19.27 20.93
N HIS A 143 -10.80 19.73 19.95
CA HIS A 143 -10.68 21.16 19.63
C HIS A 143 -11.51 21.51 18.38
N PRO A 144 -12.46 22.45 18.47
CA PRO A 144 -13.22 22.90 17.32
C PRO A 144 -12.32 23.55 16.26
N ALA A 145 -12.59 23.23 15.00
CA ALA A 145 -11.73 23.55 13.85
C ALA A 145 -11.82 25.02 13.36
N TRP A 146 -12.25 25.96 14.20
CA TRP A 146 -12.40 27.38 13.85
C TRP A 146 -11.58 28.33 14.71
N ASP A 147 -10.64 27.81 15.51
CA ASP A 147 -9.74 28.63 16.35
C ASP A 147 -8.36 28.88 15.70
N LEU A 148 -8.28 28.81 14.36
CA LEU A 148 -7.17 29.32 13.54
C LEU A 148 -7.68 30.36 12.54
#